data_AF-A0A7S0VW66-F1
#
_entry.id   AF-A0A7S0VW66-F1
#
_cell.length_a   1.000
_cell.length_b   1.000
_cell.length_c   1.000
_cell.angle_alpha   90.00
_cell.angle_beta   90.00
_cell.angle_gamma   90.00
#
_symmetry.space_group_name_H-M   'P 1'
#
loop_
_entity.id
_entity.type
_entity.pdbx_description
1 polymer ?
#
loop_
_entity_poly.entity_id
_entity_poly.type
_entity_poly.pdbx_seq_one_letter_code
_entity_poly.pdbx_strand_id
1 'polypeptide(L)'
;TIAGNRCDVVTITAPRKDGEEGVKELAGRPAIVLSSRIHPGESNASWMMKGVLDFLTGGSEDARRLRERFVFKIVPMLNPDGVINGNYRTGLAGTDLNRRWRNPSRDLHPT
;
A
#
# COMPACT_ATOMS: atom_id res chain seq x y z
N THR A 1 13.82 1.08 -2.64
CA THR A 1 13.81 0.27 -3.89
C THR A 1 15.25 0.07 -4.36
N ILE A 2 15.53 -0.52 -5.54
CA ILE A 2 16.91 -0.71 -6.02
C ILE A 2 17.56 0.65 -6.29
N ALA A 3 16.83 1.59 -6.88
CA ALA A 3 17.33 2.94 -7.15
C ALA A 3 17.26 3.88 -5.94
N GLY A 4 16.90 3.39 -4.75
CA GLY A 4 16.75 4.21 -3.55
C GLY A 4 15.45 5.04 -3.48
N ASN A 5 14.52 4.89 -4.43
CA ASN A 5 13.21 5.50 -4.35
C ASN A 5 12.41 4.95 -3.15
N ARG A 6 11.53 5.80 -2.61
CA ARG A 6 10.61 5.43 -1.53
C ARG A 6 9.52 4.49 -2.05
N CYS A 7 9.22 3.47 -1.25
CA CYS A 7 8.04 2.62 -1.41
C CYS A 7 7.25 2.71 -0.11
N ASP A 8 6.24 3.57 -0.11
CA ASP A 8 5.58 3.98 1.12
C ASP A 8 4.42 3.06 1.52
N VAL A 9 4.23 2.91 2.82
CA VAL A 9 3.03 2.31 3.42
C VAL A 9 2.23 3.42 4.08
N VAL A 10 1.01 3.65 3.61
CA VAL A 10 0.04 4.55 4.22
C VAL A 10 -0.86 3.74 5.15
N THR A 11 -1.02 4.20 6.39
CA THR A 11 -1.97 3.61 7.35
C THR A 11 -3.17 4.52 7.50
N ILE A 12 -4.37 3.99 7.29
CA ILE A 12 -5.64 4.72 7.48
C ILE A 12 -6.50 3.95 8.47
N THR A 13 -6.90 4.60 9.56
CA THR A 13 -7.84 4.08 10.57
C THR A 13 -8.36 5.25 11.41
N ALA A 14 -9.42 5.05 12.17
CA ALA A 14 -9.94 6.07 13.08
C ALA A 14 -8.97 6.26 14.26
N PRO A 15 -8.90 7.47 14.84
CA PRO A 15 -8.13 7.71 16.06
C PRO A 15 -8.42 6.65 17.12
N ARG A 16 -7.39 6.25 17.86
CA ARG A 16 -7.54 5.42 19.05
C ARG A 16 -7.57 6.29 20.30
N LYS A 17 -8.11 5.77 21.40
CA LYS A 17 -7.91 6.36 22.72
C LYS A 17 -6.42 6.30 23.11
N ASP A 18 -6.00 7.21 23.98
CA ASP A 18 -4.68 7.14 24.60
C ASP A 18 -4.63 6.04 25.68
N GLY A 19 -3.42 5.64 26.06
CA GLY A 19 -3.20 4.58 27.04
C GLY A 19 -3.36 3.15 26.49
N GLU A 20 -3.25 2.16 27.38
CA GLU A 20 -3.22 0.74 27.02
C GLU A 20 -4.53 0.23 26.40
N GLU A 21 -5.68 0.74 26.85
CA GLU A 21 -6.98 0.31 26.32
C GLU A 21 -7.12 0.65 24.84
N GLY A 22 -6.72 1.85 24.42
CA GLY A 22 -6.75 2.23 23.00
C GLY A 22 -5.72 1.48 22.16
N VAL A 23 -4.59 1.06 22.73
CA VAL A 23 -3.63 0.16 22.06
C VAL A 23 -4.25 -1.23 21.85
N LYS A 24 -4.90 -1.79 22.87
CA LYS A 24 -5.61 -3.07 22.78
C LYS A 24 -6.75 -3.03 21.77
N GLU A 25 -7.54 -1.95 21.77
CA GLU A 25 -8.62 -1.75 20.81
C GLU A 25 -8.09 -1.73 19.37
N LEU A 26 -7.05 -0.91 19.10
CA LEU A 26 -6.44 -0.82 17.78
C LEU A 26 -5.86 -2.17 17.33
N ALA A 27 -5.20 -2.90 18.23
CA ALA A 27 -4.65 -4.22 17.95
C ALA A 27 -5.74 -5.27 17.64
N GLY A 28 -6.95 -5.07 18.15
CA GLY A 28 -8.11 -5.93 17.87
C GLY A 28 -8.79 -5.65 16.53
N ARG A 29 -8.53 -4.51 15.88
CA ARG A 29 -9.12 -4.17 14.58
C ARG A 29 -8.49 -5.03 13.46
N PRO A 30 -9.27 -5.73 12.63
CA PRO A 30 -8.73 -6.47 11.49
C PRO A 30 -8.00 -5.54 10.51
N ALA A 31 -6.91 -6.04 9.93
CA ALA A 31 -6.15 -5.32 8.93
C ALA A 31 -6.66 -5.62 7.51
N ILE A 32 -6.81 -4.58 6.69
CA ILE A 32 -7.05 -4.69 5.24
C ILE A 32 -5.79 -4.19 4.54
N VAL A 33 -5.14 -5.06 3.76
CA VAL A 33 -3.94 -4.72 3.00
C VAL A 33 -4.32 -4.47 1.55
N LEU A 34 -3.94 -3.30 1.04
CA LEU A 34 -4.12 -2.93 -0.36
C LEU A 34 -2.77 -2.56 -0.97
N SER A 35 -2.52 -3.00 -2.19
CA SER A 35 -1.33 -2.62 -2.93
C SER A 35 -1.65 -2.39 -4.40
N SER A 36 -0.93 -1.48 -5.04
CA SER A 36 -1.09 -1.21 -6.47
C SER A 36 0.25 -1.00 -7.17
N ARG A 37 0.21 -1.01 -8.51
CA ARG A 37 1.36 -0.77 -9.40
C ARG A 37 2.56 -1.68 -9.12
N ILE A 38 2.29 -2.98 -8.98
CA ILE A 38 3.37 -3.98 -8.97
C ILE A 38 4.01 -4.11 -10.36
N HIS A 39 3.19 -4.09 -11.41
CA HIS A 39 3.64 -3.85 -12.77
C HIS A 39 3.57 -2.34 -13.06
N PRO A 40 4.68 -1.74 -13.51
CA PRO A 40 4.73 -0.30 -13.69
C PRO A 40 3.77 0.26 -14.75
N GLY A 41 3.57 -0.44 -15.86
CA GLY A 41 2.76 0.00 -17.00
C GLY A 41 1.25 -0.01 -16.77
N GLU A 42 0.77 -0.65 -15.69
CA GLU A 42 -0.64 -0.71 -15.31
C GLU A 42 -1.08 0.59 -14.61
N SER A 43 -0.93 1.72 -15.30
CA SER A 43 -1.12 3.07 -14.73
C SER A 43 -2.55 3.33 -14.21
N ASN A 44 -3.54 2.65 -14.78
CA ASN A 44 -4.93 2.64 -14.29
C ASN A 44 -5.03 2.23 -12.82
N ALA A 45 -4.13 1.37 -12.32
CA ALA A 45 -4.12 0.96 -10.92
C ALA A 45 -3.87 2.14 -9.96
N SER A 46 -3.09 3.15 -10.37
CA SER A 46 -2.88 4.36 -9.55
C SER A 46 -4.12 5.22 -9.45
N TRP A 47 -4.92 5.31 -10.51
CA TRP A 47 -6.18 6.06 -10.50
C TRP A 47 -7.22 5.38 -9.60
N MET A 48 -7.33 4.06 -9.68
CA MET A 48 -8.17 3.29 -8.75
C MET A 48 -7.71 3.47 -7.30
N MET A 49 -6.40 3.37 -7.05
CA MET A 49 -5.86 3.56 -5.70
C MET A 49 -6.08 4.99 -5.18
N LYS A 50 -5.96 6.00 -6.04
CA LYS A 50 -6.32 7.38 -5.68
C LYS A 50 -7.77 7.47 -5.23
N GLY A 51 -8.71 6.87 -5.98
CA GLY A 51 -10.13 6.84 -5.59
C GLY A 51 -10.37 6.15 -4.25
N VAL A 52 -9.66 5.05 -3.97
CA VAL A 52 -9.70 4.38 -2.66
C VAL A 52 -9.21 5.31 -1.55
N LEU A 53 -8.07 5.97 -1.74
CA LEU A 53 -7.51 6.90 -0.75
C LEU A 53 -8.44 8.09 -0.51
N ASP A 54 -8.97 8.69 -1.58
CA ASP A 54 -9.91 9.82 -1.49
C ASP A 54 -11.19 9.41 -0.74
N PHE A 55 -11.74 8.23 -1.04
CA PHE A 55 -12.93 7.73 -0.33
C PHE A 55 -12.63 7.44 1.14
N LEU A 56 -11.57 6.69 1.44
CA LEU A 56 -11.19 6.30 2.80
C LEU A 56 -10.74 7.48 3.65
N THR A 57 -10.31 8.60 3.08
CA THR A 57 -9.97 9.83 3.82
C THR A 57 -11.10 10.87 3.80
N GLY A 58 -12.15 10.63 3.00
CA GLY A 58 -13.32 11.50 2.89
C GLY A 58 -14.22 11.50 4.12
N GLY A 59 -15.19 12.40 4.08
CA GLY A 59 -16.17 12.65 5.15
C GLY A 59 -17.45 11.82 5.08
N SER A 60 -17.54 10.81 4.20
CA SER A 60 -18.75 9.97 4.12
C SER A 60 -18.91 9.12 5.38
N GLU A 61 -20.16 8.87 5.75
CA GLU A 61 -20.49 8.04 6.91
C GLU A 61 -19.97 6.61 6.76
N ASP A 62 -19.99 6.05 5.54
CA ASP A 62 -19.44 4.73 5.26
C ASP A 62 -17.92 4.69 5.42
N ALA A 63 -17.20 5.71 4.93
CA ALA A 63 -15.75 5.80 5.11
C ALA A 63 -15.37 5.92 6.59
N ARG A 64 -16.13 6.70 7.37
CA ARG A 64 -15.96 6.80 8.83
C ARG A 64 -16.14 5.43 9.51
N ARG A 65 -17.24 4.73 9.21
CA ARG A 65 -17.54 3.40 9.77
C ARG A 65 -16.47 2.37 9.42
N LEU A 66 -15.91 2.43 8.21
CA LEU A 66 -14.81 1.56 7.80
C LEU A 66 -13.54 1.84 8.60
N ARG A 67 -13.16 3.13 8.75
CA ARG A 67 -11.99 3.53 9.54
C ARG A 67 -12.09 3.13 11.02
N GLU A 68 -13.30 3.13 11.59
CA GLU A 68 -13.55 2.71 12.97
C GLU A 68 -13.40 1.21 13.19
N ARG A 69 -13.64 0.40 12.15
CA ARG A 69 -13.63 -1.06 12.24
C ARG A 69 -12.31 -1.69 11.82
N PHE A 70 -11.59 -1.06 10.89
CA PHE A 70 -10.44 -1.66 10.23
C PHE A 70 -9.19 -0.78 10.31
N VAL A 71 -8.03 -1.44 10.19
CA VAL A 71 -6.76 -0.78 9.91
C VAL A 71 -6.39 -1.04 8.45
N PHE A 72 -6.43 0.00 7.63
CA PHE A 72 -6.00 -0.12 6.24
C PHE A 72 -4.49 0.09 6.16
N LYS A 73 -3.77 -0.86 5.57
CA LYS A 73 -2.34 -0.78 5.24
C LYS A 73 -2.21 -0.75 3.73
N ILE A 74 -1.84 0.39 3.19
CA ILE A 74 -1.93 0.66 1.75
C ILE A 74 -0.54 0.93 1.20
N VAL A 75 -0.13 0.23 0.15
CA VAL A 75 1.06 0.54 -0.66
C VAL A 75 0.59 1.11 -2.00
N PRO A 76 0.58 2.45 -2.18
CA PRO A 76 0.02 3.04 -3.39
C PRO A 76 0.81 2.69 -4.66
N MET A 77 2.09 2.38 -4.52
CA MET A 77 2.95 2.01 -5.64
C MET A 77 4.07 1.08 -5.18
N LEU A 78 3.95 -0.21 -5.55
CA LEU A 78 4.95 -1.23 -5.21
C LEU A 78 6.23 -1.15 -6.04
N ASN A 79 6.15 -0.62 -7.26
CA ASN A 79 7.28 -0.59 -8.20
C ASN A 79 7.61 0.81 -8.72
N PRO A 80 7.98 1.76 -7.83
CA PRO A 80 8.28 3.13 -8.23
C PRO A 80 9.48 3.21 -9.20
N ASP A 81 10.49 2.34 -9.04
CA ASP A 81 11.65 2.35 -9.95
C ASP A 81 11.22 2.03 -11.38
N GLY A 82 10.45 0.96 -11.59
CA GLY A 82 9.98 0.61 -12.92
C GLY A 82 9.07 1.68 -13.51
N VAL A 83 8.30 2.40 -12.69
CA VAL A 83 7.44 3.50 -13.14
C VAL A 83 8.28 4.68 -13.63
N ILE A 84 9.25 5.12 -12.84
CA ILE A 84 10.15 6.23 -13.17
C ILE A 84 10.92 5.94 -14.47
N ASN A 85 11.32 4.68 -14.68
CA ASN A 85 12.10 4.27 -15.84
C ASN A 85 11.25 3.86 -17.06
N GLY A 86 9.92 4.00 -16.99
CA GLY A 86 9.05 3.69 -18.13
C GLY A 86 8.96 2.20 -18.50
N ASN A 87 9.26 1.31 -17.56
CA ASN A 87 9.06 -0.13 -17.77
C ASN A 87 7.57 -0.45 -17.89
N TYR A 88 7.24 -1.59 -18.50
CA TYR A 88 5.86 -2.07 -18.50
C TYR A 88 5.60 -3.06 -17.35
N ARG A 89 6.45 -4.09 -17.18
CA ARG A 89 6.16 -5.22 -16.28
C ARG A 89 7.10 -5.34 -15.08
N THR A 90 8.34 -4.93 -15.22
CA THR A 90 9.42 -5.29 -14.29
C THR A 90 10.00 -4.07 -13.58
N GLY A 91 10.64 -4.31 -12.43
CA GLY A 91 11.54 -3.32 -11.80
C GLY A 91 12.93 -3.33 -12.43
N LEU A 92 13.92 -2.73 -11.77
CA LEU A 92 15.29 -2.62 -12.31
C LEU A 92 16.06 -3.93 -12.35
N ALA A 93 15.71 -4.93 -11.53
CA ALA A 93 16.29 -6.26 -11.60
C ALA A 93 15.82 -7.07 -12.84
N GLY A 94 14.95 -6.50 -13.69
CA GLY A 94 14.43 -7.18 -14.87
C GLY A 94 13.46 -8.32 -14.58
N THR A 95 13.08 -8.53 -13.33
CA THR A 95 12.15 -9.59 -12.91
C THR A 95 10.75 -9.06 -12.62
N ASP A 96 9.74 -9.89 -12.88
CA ASP A 96 8.35 -9.64 -12.50
C ASP A 96 8.20 -9.77 -10.97
N LEU A 97 7.96 -8.66 -10.28
CA LEU A 97 7.78 -8.64 -8.82
C LEU A 97 6.58 -9.49 -8.37
N ASN A 98 5.54 -9.63 -9.20
CA ASN A 98 4.39 -10.47 -8.92
C ASN A 98 4.68 -11.97 -9.09
N ARG A 99 5.96 -12.35 -9.28
CA ARG A 99 6.47 -13.73 -9.25
C ARG A 99 7.50 -13.95 -8.14
N ARG A 100 7.67 -12.97 -7.23
CA ARG A 100 8.71 -12.99 -6.17
C ARG A 100 8.17 -13.09 -4.74
N TRP A 101 6.86 -13.15 -4.55
CA TRP A 101 6.23 -13.27 -3.23
C TRP A 101 6.74 -14.43 -2.36
N ARG A 102 7.04 -15.60 -2.95
CA ARG A 102 7.44 -16.80 -2.19
C ARG A 102 8.87 -16.72 -1.65
N ASN A 103 9.78 -16.10 -2.39
CA ASN A 103 11.20 -16.01 -2.03
C ASN A 103 11.80 -14.70 -2.57
N PRO A 104 11.44 -13.55 -1.97
CA PRO A 104 11.99 -12.26 -2.37
C PRO A 104 13.45 -12.15 -1.90
N SER A 105 14.21 -11.29 -2.56
CA SER A 105 15.60 -10.98 -2.20
C SER A 105 15.62 -9.52 -1.79
N ARG A 106 16.27 -9.18 -0.67
CA ARG A 106 16.35 -7.78 -0.24
C ARG A 106 17.14 -6.91 -1.23
N ASP A 107 18.07 -7.50 -1.97
CA ASP A 107 18.89 -6.76 -2.94
C ASP A 107 18.19 -6.60 -4.29
N LEU A 108 17.48 -7.64 -4.75
CA LEU A 108 16.82 -7.66 -6.07
C LEU A 108 15.34 -7.27 -6.03
N HIS A 109 14.67 -7.47 -4.90
CA HIS A 109 13.23 -7.27 -4.70
C HIS A 109 12.96 -6.56 -3.34
N PRO A 110 13.52 -5.36 -3.11
CA PRO A 110 13.42 -4.65 -1.81
C PRO A 110 12.02 -4.10 -1.46
N THR A 111 11.02 -4.25 -2.32
CA THR A 111 9.65 -3.72 -2.14
C THR A 111 8.60 -4.80 -2.02
#